data_AF-A0A7M2X0G5-F1
#
_entry.id   AF-A0A7M2X0G5-F1
#
_cell.length_a   1.000
_cell.length_b   1.000
_cell.length_c   1.000
_cell.angle_alpha   90.00
_cell.angle_beta   90.00
_cell.angle_gamma   90.00
#
_symmetry.space_group_name_H-M   'P 1'
#
loop_
_entity.id
_entity.type
_entity.pdbx_description
1 polymer ?
#
loop_
_entity_poly.entity_id
_entity_poly.type
_entity_poly.pdbx_seq_one_letter_code
_entity_poly.pdbx_strand_id
1 'polypeptide(L)'
;MPTIEAKRKAVNERIGSLERAIRIAREYLESGMHAAWLGFRPLFGRGANLPPHKDWVKNVFLRRREKALAEAEKLLQRLDDQERDRVRGNHARSSSSGGWHARGVSGAMSTPRD
;
A
#
# COMPACT_ATOMS: atom_id res chain seq x y z
N MET A 1 7.99 -14.05 -5.88
CA MET A 1 7.76 -12.82 -5.09
C MET A 1 6.53 -12.11 -5.66
N PRO A 2 5.55 -11.69 -4.84
CA PRO A 2 4.37 -10.97 -5.33
C PRO A 2 4.76 -9.62 -5.96
N THR A 3 4.07 -9.22 -7.03
CA THR A 3 4.26 -7.94 -7.71
C THR A 3 3.88 -6.75 -6.81
N ILE A 4 4.38 -5.55 -7.08
CA ILE A 4 3.99 -4.32 -6.35
C ILE A 4 2.48 -4.12 -6.42
N GLU A 5 1.87 -4.42 -7.57
CA GLU A 5 0.42 -4.34 -7.76
C GLU A 5 -0.34 -5.32 -6.85
N ALA A 6 0.11 -6.58 -6.77
CA ALA A 6 -0.49 -7.56 -5.87
C ALA A 6 -0.37 -7.14 -4.39
N LYS A 7 0.77 -6.55 -4.00
CA LYS A 7 0.97 -6.01 -2.65
C LYS A 7 0.06 -4.82 -2.37
N ARG A 8 -0.06 -3.87 -3.31
CA ARG A 8 -0.94 -2.70 -3.25
C ARG A 8 -2.39 -3.14 -3.05
N LYS A 9 -2.86 -4.08 -3.87
CA LYS A 9 -4.22 -4.64 -3.76
C LYS A 9 -4.46 -5.24 -2.37
N ALA A 10 -3.55 -6.06 -1.86
CA ALA A 10 -3.67 -6.67 -0.53
C ALA A 10 -3.70 -5.62 0.60
N VAL A 11 -2.90 -4.56 0.48
CA VAL A 11 -2.91 -3.45 1.45
C VAL A 11 -4.23 -2.68 1.39
N ASN A 12 -4.77 -2.40 0.20
CA ASN A 12 -6.08 -1.75 0.05
C ASN A 12 -7.23 -2.59 0.64
N GLU A 13 -7.24 -3.90 0.39
CA GLU A 13 -8.21 -4.81 1.01
C GLU A 13 -8.10 -4.80 2.55
N ARG A 14 -6.87 -4.72 3.06
CA ARG A 14 -6.62 -4.60 4.50
C ARG A 14 -7.12 -3.27 5.07
N ILE A 15 -6.88 -2.15 4.40
CA ILE A 15 -7.39 -0.82 4.77
C ILE A 15 -8.92 -0.86 4.86
N GLY A 16 -9.59 -1.31 3.79
CA GLY A 16 -11.06 -1.38 3.78
C GLY A 16 -11.65 -2.35 4.81
N SER A 17 -10.90 -3.39 5.22
CA SER A 17 -11.30 -4.24 6.35
C SER A 17 -11.17 -3.51 7.70
N LEU A 18 -10.09 -2.74 7.90
CA LEU A 18 -9.84 -1.99 9.13
C LEU A 18 -10.83 -0.84 9.30
N GLU A 19 -11.13 -0.08 8.24
CA GLU A 19 -12.11 0.99 8.26
C GLU A 19 -13.50 0.49 8.63
N ARG A 20 -13.94 -0.62 8.01
CA ARG A 20 -15.21 -1.28 8.37
C ARG A 20 -15.25 -1.66 9.85
N ALA A 21 -14.17 -2.27 10.35
CA ALA A 21 -14.08 -2.65 11.76
C ALA A 21 -14.13 -1.45 12.72
N ILE A 22 -13.47 -0.34 12.37
CA ILE A 22 -13.48 0.90 13.16
C ILE A 22 -14.89 1.51 13.17
N ARG A 23 -15.53 1.61 12.00
CA ARG A 23 -16.90 2.14 11.88
C ARG A 23 -17.87 1.36 12.77
N ILE A 24 -17.85 0.05 12.63
CA ILE A 24 -18.67 -0.89 13.39
C ILE A 24 -18.41 -0.78 14.91
N ALA A 25 -17.19 -0.42 15.34
CA ALA A 25 -16.86 -0.14 16.74
C ALA A 25 -17.32 1.21 17.26
N ARG A 26 -17.33 2.25 16.42
CA ARG A 26 -17.91 3.54 16.79
C ARG A 26 -19.42 3.42 16.96
N GLU A 27 -20.09 2.77 16.01
CA GLU A 27 -21.53 2.46 16.08
C GLU A 27 -21.88 1.66 17.34
N TYR A 28 -21.05 0.69 17.74
CA TYR A 28 -21.24 -0.07 18.98
C TYR A 28 -21.09 0.80 20.24
N LEU A 29 -20.10 1.69 20.27
CA LEU A 29 -19.90 2.58 21.42
C LEU A 29 -21.09 3.54 21.61
N GLU A 30 -21.63 4.04 20.50
CA GLU A 30 -22.81 4.93 20.47
C GLU A 30 -24.10 4.18 20.83
N SER A 31 -24.46 3.16 20.06
CA SER A 31 -25.77 2.48 20.20
C SER A 31 -25.80 1.39 21.27
N GLY A 32 -24.65 0.81 21.64
CA GLY A 32 -24.58 -0.39 22.48
C GLY A 32 -25.08 -1.68 21.81
N MET A 33 -25.55 -1.62 20.55
CA MET A 33 -26.05 -2.78 19.83
C MET A 33 -24.90 -3.58 19.22
N HIS A 34 -24.85 -4.87 19.55
CA HIS A 34 -23.77 -5.79 19.17
C HIS A 34 -24.19 -6.86 18.15
N ALA A 35 -25.46 -6.84 17.71
CA ALA A 35 -26.12 -7.96 17.02
C ALA A 35 -25.54 -8.31 15.64
N ALA A 36 -24.62 -7.52 15.09
CA ALA A 36 -24.04 -7.74 13.75
C ALA A 36 -22.51 -7.85 13.73
N TRP A 37 -21.84 -7.98 14.88
CA TRP A 37 -20.37 -8.10 14.96
C TRP A 37 -19.88 -9.49 14.53
N LEU A 38 -19.82 -9.75 13.22
CA LEU A 38 -19.14 -10.93 12.68
C LEU A 38 -17.61 -10.76 12.78
N GLY A 39 -16.95 -11.63 13.55
CA GLY A 39 -15.49 -11.68 13.64
C GLY A 39 -14.89 -11.38 15.02
N PHE A 40 -15.70 -11.15 16.05
CA PHE A 40 -15.21 -11.07 17.41
C PHE A 40 -15.14 -12.47 18.02
N ARG A 41 -13.92 -13.00 18.21
CA ARG A 41 -13.70 -14.22 19.01
C ARG A 41 -13.58 -13.80 20.48
N PRO A 42 -14.52 -14.14 21.36
CA PRO A 42 -14.39 -13.82 22.78
C PRO A 42 -13.14 -14.52 23.34
N LEU A 43 -12.16 -13.75 23.82
CA LEU A 43 -10.97 -14.30 24.47
C LEU A 43 -11.18 -14.57 25.98
N PHE A 44 -12.36 -14.23 26.51
CA PHE A 44 -12.73 -14.42 27.92
C PHE A 44 -13.87 -15.44 27.98
N GLY A 45 -13.61 -16.57 28.63
CA GLY A 45 -14.32 -17.83 28.40
C GLY A 45 -15.65 -18.05 29.13
N ARG A 46 -16.20 -19.25 28.88
CA ARG A 46 -17.37 -19.93 29.47
C ARG A 46 -18.63 -19.08 29.61
N GLY A 47 -19.11 -18.55 28.50
CA GLY A 47 -20.44 -17.96 28.39
C GLY A 47 -20.60 -17.32 27.03
N ALA A 48 -21.20 -18.06 26.11
CA ALA A 48 -21.43 -17.61 24.74
C ALA A 48 -22.14 -16.25 24.70
N ASN A 49 -21.75 -15.41 23.72
CA ASN A 49 -22.49 -14.23 23.24
C ASN A 49 -22.48 -12.93 24.05
N LEU A 50 -21.69 -12.77 25.12
CA LEU A 50 -21.59 -11.44 25.73
C LEU A 50 -20.76 -10.50 24.84
N PRO A 51 -21.29 -9.32 24.48
CA PRO A 51 -20.53 -8.34 23.72
C PRO A 51 -19.34 -7.82 24.54
N PRO A 52 -18.24 -7.46 23.88
CA PRO A 52 -17.08 -6.90 24.57
C PRO A 52 -17.46 -5.61 25.29
N HIS A 53 -16.94 -5.41 26.50
CA HIS A 53 -17.19 -4.20 27.29
C HIS A 53 -16.82 -2.93 26.50
N LYS A 54 -17.65 -1.87 26.60
CA LYS A 54 -17.42 -0.60 25.87
C LYS A 54 -16.04 -0.02 26.14
N ASP A 55 -15.53 -0.08 27.37
CA ASP A 55 -14.18 0.42 27.69
C ASP A 55 -13.08 -0.38 26.99
N TRP A 56 -13.25 -1.69 26.85
CA TRP A 56 -12.29 -2.51 26.10
C TRP A 56 -12.34 -2.15 24.62
N VAL A 57 -13.52 -1.94 24.05
CA VAL A 57 -13.67 -1.53 22.64
C VAL A 57 -13.01 -0.17 22.41
N LYS A 58 -13.23 0.81 23.29
CA LYS A 58 -12.64 2.15 23.21
C LYS A 58 -11.13 2.15 23.39
N ASN A 59 -10.64 1.50 24.45
CA ASN A 59 -9.25 1.65 24.90
C ASN A 59 -8.30 0.62 24.27
N VAL A 60 -8.80 -0.52 23.82
CA VAL A 60 -7.99 -1.61 23.27
C VAL A 60 -8.28 -1.83 21.79
N PHE A 61 -9.53 -2.09 21.43
CA PHE A 61 -9.87 -2.45 20.05
C PHE A 61 -9.66 -1.29 19.08
N LEU A 62 -10.35 -0.17 19.31
CA LEU A 62 -10.27 1.00 18.43
C LEU A 62 -8.83 1.49 18.30
N ARG A 63 -8.16 1.71 19.43
CA ARG A 63 -6.74 2.13 19.43
C ARG A 63 -5.84 1.23 18.57
N ARG A 64 -5.99 -0.09 18.67
CA ARG A 64 -5.19 -1.04 17.87
C ARG A 64 -5.57 -1.02 16.39
N ARG A 65 -6.85 -0.86 16.05
CA ARG A 65 -7.32 -0.81 14.67
C ARG A 65 -6.93 0.49 13.97
N GLU A 66 -7.08 1.62 14.64
CA GLU A 66 -6.66 2.94 14.15
C GLU A 66 -5.14 2.97 13.92
N LYS A 67 -4.34 2.42 14.84
CA LYS A 67 -2.90 2.27 14.63
C LYS A 67 -2.57 1.40 13.42
N ALA A 68 -3.22 0.25 13.28
CA ALA A 68 -3.02 -0.65 12.15
C ALA A 68 -3.43 -0.01 10.81
N LEU A 69 -4.46 0.84 10.82
CA LEU A 69 -4.90 1.61 9.65
C LEU A 69 -3.80 2.59 9.22
N ALA A 70 -3.30 3.40 10.15
CA ALA A 70 -2.22 4.34 9.89
C ALA A 70 -0.94 3.65 9.40
N GLU A 71 -0.63 2.46 9.90
CA GLU A 71 0.50 1.65 9.41
C GLU A 71 0.26 1.13 7.98
N ALA A 72 -0.96 0.70 7.65
CA ALA A 72 -1.32 0.24 6.31
C ALA A 72 -1.29 1.38 5.28
N GLU A 73 -1.78 2.58 5.63
CA GLU A 73 -1.70 3.78 4.80
C GLU A 73 -0.25 4.18 4.51
N LYS A 74 0.62 4.17 5.53
CA LYS A 74 2.05 4.41 5.34
C LYS A 74 2.71 3.38 4.44
N LEU A 75 2.31 2.12 4.55
CA LEU A 75 2.80 1.06 3.68
C LEU A 75 2.35 1.27 2.23
N LEU A 76 1.09 1.68 2.02
CA LEU A 76 0.58 2.00 0.69
C LEU A 76 1.38 3.15 0.06
N GLN A 77 1.64 4.22 0.82
CA GLN A 77 2.46 5.35 0.35
C GLN A 77 3.86 4.90 -0.07
N ARG A 78 4.50 4.02 0.72
CA ARG A 78 5.82 3.48 0.37
C ARG A 78 5.79 2.65 -0.92
N LEU A 79 4.73 1.88 -1.16
CA LEU A 79 4.57 1.13 -2.40
C LEU A 79 4.35 2.07 -3.60
N ASP A 80 3.67 3.20 -3.41
CA ASP A 80 3.54 4.24 -4.43
C ASP A 80 4.87 4.87 -4.80
N ASP A 81 5.67 5.21 -3.79
CA ASP A 81 6.99 5.81 -4.01
C ASP A 81 7.92 4.83 -4.74
N GLN A 82 7.90 3.56 -4.37
CA GLN A 82 8.66 2.50 -5.06
C GLN A 82 8.26 2.35 -6.53
N GLU A 83 6.97 2.42 -6.85
CA GLU A 83 6.51 2.34 -8.24
C GLU A 83 6.94 3.59 -9.04
N ARG A 84 6.86 4.79 -8.44
CA ARG A 84 7.34 6.03 -9.08
C ARG A 84 8.83 5.99 -9.38
N ASP A 85 9.64 5.51 -8.44
CA ASP A 85 11.09 5.38 -8.61
C ASP A 85 11.44 4.35 -9.69
N ARG A 86 10.69 3.25 -9.76
CA ARG A 86 10.84 2.26 -10.83
C ARG A 86 10.54 2.87 -12.20
N VAL A 87 9.45 3.63 -12.32
CA VAL A 87 9.09 4.33 -13.57
C VAL A 87 10.16 5.36 -13.96
N ARG A 88 10.65 6.16 -13.00
CA ARG A 88 11.71 7.15 -13.22
C ARG A 88 13.04 6.52 -13.61
N GLY A 89 13.46 5.47 -12.91
CA GLY A 89 14.70 4.73 -13.20
C GLY A 89 14.68 4.05 -14.57
N ASN A 90 13.51 3.56 -15.00
CA ASN A 90 13.32 3.07 -16.36
C ASN A 90 13.42 4.19 -17.41
N HIS A 91 12.92 5.39 -17.12
CA HIS A 91 12.99 6.52 -18.05
C HIS A 91 14.44 7.02 -18.25
N ALA A 92 15.22 7.13 -17.16
CA ALA A 92 16.62 7.55 -17.21
C ALA A 92 17.51 6.59 -18.03
N ARG A 93 17.24 5.28 -17.96
CA ARG A 93 18.00 4.27 -18.72
C ARG A 93 17.70 4.30 -20.21
N SER A 94 16.48 4.64 -20.60
CA SER A 94 16.05 4.77 -22.01
C SER A 94 16.58 6.04 -22.69
N SER A 95 16.86 7.10 -21.93
CA SER A 95 17.42 8.35 -22.46
C SER A 95 18.94 8.28 -22.75
N SER A 96 19.67 7.32 -22.19
CA SER A 96 21.12 7.17 -22.40
C SER A 96 21.52 6.31 -23.61
N SER A 97 20.57 5.70 -24.32
CA SER A 97 20.85 4.85 -25.50
C SER A 97 20.84 5.60 -26.84
N GLY A 98 20.76 6.93 -26.86
CA GLY A 98 20.51 7.72 -28.08
C GLY A 98 21.45 8.89 -28.34
N GLY A 99 22.77 8.78 -28.14
CA GLY A 99 23.61 9.95 -28.48
C GLY A 99 25.11 9.84 -28.31
N TRP A 100 25.80 8.95 -29.04
CA TRP A 100 27.22 9.14 -29.40
C TRP A 100 27.53 8.49 -30.76
N HIS A 101 27.03 9.06 -31.85
CA HIS A 101 27.71 8.96 -33.14
C HIS A 101 28.17 10.36 -33.53
N ALA A 102 29.43 10.63 -33.20
CA ALA A 102 30.13 11.84 -33.56
C ALA A 102 30.15 12.00 -35.09
N ARG A 103 29.70 13.17 -35.55
CA ARG A 103 29.98 13.68 -36.88
C ARG A 103 31.47 14.02 -36.95
N GLY A 104 32.22 13.28 -37.77
CA GLY A 104 33.54 13.67 -38.27
C GLY A 104 33.43 13.93 -39.76
N VAL A 105 33.59 15.19 -40.13
CA VAL A 105 33.45 15.76 -41.48
C VAL A 105 34.77 15.62 -42.26
N SER A 106 34.64 15.20 -43.53
CA SER A 106 35.42 15.51 -44.74
C SER A 106 36.95 15.33 -44.80
N GLY A 107 37.39 14.66 -45.87
CA GLY A 107 38.76 14.70 -46.37
C GLY A 107 38.97 13.78 -47.58
N ALA A 108 38.33 14.10 -48.71
CA ALA A 108 38.61 13.45 -49.98
C ALA A 108 40.03 13.81 -50.48
N MET A 109 40.86 12.80 -50.75
CA MET A 109 42.06 12.94 -51.58
C MET A 109 41.97 11.92 -52.72
N SER A 110 41.51 12.42 -53.86
CA SER A 110 41.71 11.79 -55.16
C SER A 110 43.17 11.93 -55.57
N THR A 111 43.83 10.84 -55.93
CA THR A 111 45.08 10.88 -56.71
C THR A 111 44.81 10.34 -58.11
N PRO A 112 45.14 11.08 -59.17
CA PRO A 112 45.16 10.52 -60.52
C PRO A 112 46.49 9.81 -60.80
N ARG A 113 46.36 8.72 -61.56
CA ARG A 113 47.27 8.12 -62.57
C ARG A 113 48.72 8.64 -62.69
N ASP A 114 49.64 7.70 -62.87
CA ASP A 114 50.16 7.34 -64.20
C ASP A 114 50.20 5.81 -64.36
#